data_AF-A0A9W8IBP1-F1
#
_entry.id   AF-A0A9W8IBP1-F1
#
_cell.length_a   1.000
_cell.length_b   1.000
_cell.length_c   1.000
_cell.angle_alpha   90.00
_cell.angle_beta   90.00
_cell.angle_gamma   90.00
#
_symmetry.space_group_name_H-M   'P 1'
#
loop_
_entity.id
_entity.type
_entity.pdbx_description
1 polymer ?
#
loop_
_entity_poly.entity_id
_entity_poly.type
_entity_poly.pdbx_seq_one_letter_code
_entity_poly.pdbx_strand_id
1 'polypeptide(L)'
;MALLLTLAFSVLVALVFVLFGAPAFSQHSETFMAAVNFSLLAITPAILTLKPTFSAWRRALLSAEQKSVPEKWAAGFFWCTVVATWASAYFIPMDWDRPWQRWPLPIVGGAFLGNLISLLFVLIRCFIIPVARADFEESENEKRRMIRELQNEERQTRPVTRSMAKKDL
;
A
#
# COMPACT_ATOMS: atom_id res chain seq x y z
N MET A 1 18.82 12.04 9.92
CA MET A 1 18.77 12.23 8.45
C MET A 1 17.34 12.25 7.93
N ALA A 2 16.52 11.22 8.14
CA ALA A 2 15.14 11.17 7.61
C ALA A 2 14.26 12.35 8.03
N LEU A 3 14.23 12.72 9.32
CA LEU A 3 13.45 13.87 9.81
C LEU A 3 13.85 15.20 9.16
N LEU A 4 15.14 15.40 8.90
CA LEU A 4 15.64 16.62 8.23
C LEU A 4 15.16 16.67 6.77
N LEU A 5 15.17 15.53 6.07
CA LEU A 5 14.62 15.43 4.72
C LEU A 5 13.12 15.66 4.72
N THR A 6 12.37 15.07 5.64
CA THR A 6 10.93 15.31 5.80
C THR A 6 10.64 16.79 6.04
N LEU A 7 11.43 17.46 6.88
CA LEU A 7 11.28 18.89 7.16
C LEU A 7 11.62 19.74 5.92
N ALA A 8 12.62 19.37 5.13
CA ALA A 8 12.93 20.03 3.88
C ALA A 8 11.78 19.87 2.86
N PHE A 9 11.22 18.67 2.74
CA PHE A 9 10.05 18.42 1.90
C PHE A 9 8.80 19.16 2.40
N SER A 10 8.61 19.32 3.71
CA SER A 10 7.45 20.06 4.22
C SER A 10 7.48 21.54 3.86
N VAL A 11 8.66 22.14 3.70
CA VAL A 11 8.76 23.51 3.14
C VAL A 11 8.25 23.54 1.71
N LEU A 12 8.65 22.58 0.87
CA LEU A 12 8.14 22.48 -0.52
C LEU A 12 6.63 22.24 -0.56
N VAL A 13 6.11 21.38 0.31
CA VAL A 13 4.67 21.11 0.41
C VAL A 13 3.92 22.37 0.87
N ALA A 14 4.46 23.13 1.83
CA ALA A 14 3.85 24.38 2.29
C ALA A 14 3.73 25.40 1.14
N LEU A 15 4.78 25.51 0.30
CA LEU A 15 4.74 26.34 -0.91
C LEU A 15 3.66 25.86 -1.88
N VAL A 16 3.54 24.55 -2.10
CA VAL A 16 2.47 23.98 -2.93
C VAL A 16 1.10 24.31 -2.35
N PHE A 17 0.87 24.14 -1.05
CA PHE A 17 -0.39 24.51 -0.43
C PHE A 17 -0.74 25.98 -0.62
N VAL A 18 0.23 26.89 -0.43
CA VAL A 18 0.02 28.33 -0.67
C VAL A 18 -0.31 28.61 -2.14
N LEU A 19 0.39 27.99 -3.09
CA LEU A 19 0.11 28.14 -4.53
C LEU A 19 -1.29 27.66 -4.92
N PHE A 20 -1.83 26.68 -4.19
CA PHE A 20 -3.18 26.14 -4.39
C PHE A 20 -4.25 26.82 -3.50
N GLY A 21 -3.92 27.96 -2.88
CA GLY A 21 -4.90 28.80 -2.18
C GLY A 21 -4.91 28.70 -0.65
N ALA A 22 -3.91 28.07 -0.04
CA ALA A 22 -3.76 28.10 1.43
C ALA A 22 -3.38 29.49 1.94
N PRO A 23 -3.79 29.88 3.16
CA PRO A 23 -3.43 31.16 3.74
C PRO A 23 -1.93 31.28 4.01
N ALA A 24 -1.27 32.26 3.37
CA ALA A 24 0.16 32.49 3.51
C ALA A 24 0.54 33.41 4.68
N PHE A 25 -0.30 34.41 5.00
CA PHE A 25 0.05 35.46 5.97
C PHE A 25 -0.73 35.36 7.28
N SER A 26 -2.05 35.13 7.21
CA SER A 26 -2.93 35.09 8.38
C SER A 26 -2.79 33.83 9.23
N GLN A 27 -2.50 32.68 8.62
CA GLN A 27 -2.43 31.36 9.28
C GLN A 27 -1.20 30.56 8.81
N HIS A 28 -0.03 31.20 8.82
CA HIS A 28 1.21 30.61 8.33
C HIS A 28 1.66 29.41 9.17
N SER A 29 1.44 29.45 10.49
CA SER A 29 1.69 28.35 11.42
C SER A 29 0.88 27.10 11.06
N GLU A 30 -0.40 27.27 10.80
CA GLU A 30 -1.35 26.21 10.49
C GLU A 30 -1.03 25.58 9.14
N THR A 31 -0.73 26.41 8.14
CA THR A 31 -0.29 25.93 6.81
C THR A 31 1.00 25.13 6.92
N PHE A 32 1.96 25.59 7.72
CA PHE A 32 3.21 24.86 7.93
C PHE A 32 3.00 23.54 8.67
N MET A 33 2.21 23.54 9.75
CA MET A 33 1.86 22.32 10.48
C MET A 33 1.12 21.31 9.60
N ALA A 34 0.21 21.77 8.75
CA ALA A 34 -0.48 20.93 7.78
C ALA A 34 0.49 20.32 6.77
N ALA A 35 1.45 21.10 6.27
CA ALA A 35 2.48 20.62 5.34
C ALA A 35 3.44 19.61 5.99
N VAL A 36 3.80 19.82 7.26
CA VAL A 36 4.58 18.86 8.06
C VAL A 36 3.77 17.57 8.24
N ASN A 37 2.50 17.65 8.64
CA ASN A 37 1.62 16.48 8.78
C ASN A 37 1.51 15.69 7.46
N PHE A 38 1.27 16.39 6.35
CA PHE A 38 1.23 15.78 5.04
C PHE A 38 2.55 15.09 4.68
N SER A 39 3.70 15.74 4.94
CA SER A 39 5.02 15.17 4.63
C SER A 39 5.35 13.97 5.52
N LEU A 40 4.88 13.96 6.76
CA LEU A 40 4.98 12.81 7.66
C LEU A 40 4.20 11.61 7.13
N LEU A 41 3.00 11.83 6.58
CA LEU A 41 2.14 10.74 6.10
C LEU A 41 2.48 10.28 4.67
N ALA A 42 2.73 11.21 3.74
CA ALA A 42 2.93 10.89 2.32
C ALA A 42 4.39 10.63 1.95
N ILE A 43 5.33 11.38 2.51
CA ILE A 43 6.74 11.43 2.03
C ILE A 43 7.66 10.61 2.91
N THR A 44 7.47 10.64 4.23
CA THR A 44 8.33 9.94 5.18
C THR A 44 8.37 8.42 4.98
N PRO A 45 7.26 7.73 4.67
CA PRO A 45 7.32 6.30 4.34
C PRO A 45 8.24 6.02 3.14
N ALA A 46 8.26 6.90 2.13
CA ALA A 46 9.16 6.79 0.98
C ALA A 46 10.63 7.04 1.35
N ILE A 47 10.90 8.05 2.20
CA ILE A 47 12.27 8.33 2.70
C ILE A 47 12.84 7.14 3.49
N LEU A 48 12.01 6.47 4.29
CA LEU A 48 12.45 5.36 5.14
C LEU A 48 12.63 4.03 4.38
N THR A 49 11.90 3.84 3.28
CA THR A 49 11.85 2.56 2.56
C THR A 49 12.66 2.55 1.27
N LEU A 50 12.79 3.71 0.60
CA LEU A 50 13.48 3.82 -0.69
C LEU A 50 14.93 4.28 -0.53
N LYS A 51 15.76 3.91 -1.51
CA LYS A 51 17.11 4.46 -1.62
C LYS A 51 17.02 5.97 -1.94
N PRO A 52 17.95 6.80 -1.42
CA PRO A 52 18.01 8.24 -1.72
C PRO A 52 18.57 8.48 -3.13
N THR A 53 17.93 7.93 -4.15
CA THR A 53 18.31 8.03 -5.55
C THR A 53 17.09 8.39 -6.37
N PHE A 54 17.21 9.36 -7.27
CA PHE A 54 16.12 9.82 -8.12
C PHE A 54 15.46 8.67 -8.91
N SER A 55 16.24 7.71 -9.40
CA SER A 55 15.74 6.55 -10.13
C SER A 55 14.80 5.66 -9.28
N ALA A 56 15.09 5.48 -7.98
CA ALA A 56 14.28 4.68 -7.07
C ALA A 56 12.93 5.36 -6.79
N TRP A 57 12.95 6.68 -6.56
CA TRP A 57 11.74 7.48 -6.35
C TRP A 57 10.86 7.53 -7.58
N ARG A 58 11.45 7.76 -8.77
CA ARG A 58 10.75 7.74 -10.05
C ARG A 58 10.11 6.37 -10.30
N ARG A 59 10.83 5.28 -10.02
CA ARG A 59 10.29 3.92 -10.19
C ARG A 59 9.13 3.65 -9.23
N ALA A 60 9.29 3.98 -7.96
CA ALA A 60 8.24 3.78 -6.96
C ALA A 60 6.97 4.57 -7.29
N LEU A 61 7.10 5.87 -7.56
CA LEU A 61 5.96 6.79 -7.67
C LEU A 61 5.35 6.84 -9.07
N LEU A 62 6.16 6.80 -10.13
CA LEU A 62 5.73 7.13 -11.50
C LEU A 62 5.75 5.94 -12.46
N SER A 63 6.51 4.87 -12.17
CA SER A 63 6.57 3.70 -13.06
C SER A 63 5.37 2.77 -12.85
N ALA A 64 4.91 2.15 -13.94
CA ALA A 64 3.93 1.07 -13.96
C ALA A 64 4.57 -0.33 -13.91
N GLU A 65 5.90 -0.41 -13.84
CA GLU A 65 6.65 -1.66 -13.72
C GLU A 65 6.27 -2.46 -12.45
N GLN A 66 6.65 -3.73 -12.42
CA GLN A 66 6.42 -4.58 -11.26
C GLN A 66 7.21 -4.09 -10.04
N LYS A 67 6.48 -3.51 -9.08
CA LYS A 67 7.05 -2.90 -7.88
C LYS A 67 7.39 -3.93 -6.81
N SER A 68 8.54 -3.75 -6.17
CA SER A 68 8.91 -4.42 -4.94
C SER A 68 7.99 -4.01 -3.77
N VAL A 69 8.01 -4.77 -2.67
CA VAL A 69 7.18 -4.46 -1.48
C VAL A 69 7.45 -3.05 -0.92
N PRO A 70 8.71 -2.60 -0.75
CA PRO A 70 9.00 -1.23 -0.29
C PRO A 70 8.49 -0.15 -1.25
N GLU A 71 8.59 -0.38 -2.57
CA GLU A 71 8.09 0.55 -3.58
C GLU A 71 6.57 0.64 -3.59
N LYS A 72 5.87 -0.48 -3.39
CA LYS A 72 4.40 -0.50 -3.23
C LYS A 72 3.98 0.24 -1.97
N TRP A 73 4.72 0.06 -0.87
CA TRP A 73 4.49 0.77 0.38
C TRP A 73 4.63 2.28 0.17
N ALA A 74 5.78 2.74 -0.33
CA ALA A 74 6.02 4.16 -0.59
C ALA A 74 4.96 4.76 -1.54
N ALA A 75 4.63 4.08 -2.63
CA ALA A 75 3.66 4.55 -3.60
C ALA A 75 2.24 4.61 -3.06
N GLY A 76 1.82 3.60 -2.28
CA GLY A 76 0.50 3.56 -1.66
C GLY A 76 0.31 4.74 -0.70
N PHE A 77 1.27 4.96 0.20
CA PHE A 77 1.19 6.05 1.16
C PHE A 77 1.20 7.41 0.48
N PHE A 78 2.07 7.61 -0.51
CA PHE A 78 2.13 8.85 -1.24
C PHE A 78 0.82 9.14 -2.00
N TRP A 79 0.39 8.25 -2.88
CA TRP A 79 -0.74 8.51 -3.76
C TRP A 79 -2.09 8.53 -3.04
N CYS A 80 -2.34 7.62 -2.09
CA CYS A 80 -3.58 7.63 -1.34
C CYS A 80 -3.70 8.89 -0.47
N THR A 81 -2.60 9.33 0.15
CA THR A 81 -2.59 10.58 0.95
C THR A 81 -2.78 11.80 0.06
N VAL A 82 -2.05 11.92 -1.07
CA VAL A 82 -2.24 13.00 -2.05
C VAL A 82 -3.69 13.08 -2.50
N VAL A 83 -4.27 11.97 -2.99
CA VAL A 83 -5.63 11.98 -3.52
C VAL A 83 -6.64 12.34 -2.45
N ALA A 84 -6.54 11.77 -1.25
CA ALA A 84 -7.48 12.05 -0.17
C ALA A 84 -7.36 13.49 0.38
N THR A 85 -6.14 14.02 0.49
CA THR A 85 -5.90 15.41 0.91
C THR A 85 -6.43 16.42 -0.11
N TRP A 86 -6.21 16.19 -1.41
CA TRP A 86 -6.74 17.09 -2.44
C TRP A 86 -8.26 16.96 -2.57
N ALA A 87 -8.81 15.74 -2.44
CA ALA A 87 -10.25 15.54 -2.43
C ALA A 87 -10.92 16.24 -1.24
N SER A 88 -10.30 16.26 -0.06
CA SER A 88 -10.86 16.94 1.11
C SER A 88 -10.78 18.46 1.03
N ALA A 89 -9.88 19.02 0.21
CA ALA A 89 -9.81 20.46 -0.06
C ALA A 89 -11.12 20.99 -0.64
N TYR A 90 -11.87 20.15 -1.36
CA TYR A 90 -13.20 20.48 -1.90
C TYR A 90 -14.20 20.92 -0.82
N PHE A 91 -14.05 20.44 0.42
CA PHE A 91 -14.99 20.76 1.49
C PHE A 91 -14.78 22.14 2.11
N ILE A 92 -13.65 22.81 1.83
CA ILE A 92 -13.34 24.15 2.33
C ILE A 92 -14.29 25.21 1.74
N PRO A 93 -14.49 25.31 0.40
CA PRO A 93 -15.41 26.27 -0.19
C PRO A 93 -16.90 25.90 -0.06
N MET A 94 -17.20 24.71 0.45
CA MET A 94 -18.58 24.24 0.56
C MET A 94 -19.26 24.94 1.73
N ASP A 95 -20.36 25.64 1.47
CA ASP A 95 -20.99 26.58 2.42
C ASP A 95 -21.87 25.87 3.47
N TRP A 96 -21.34 24.87 4.17
CA TRP A 96 -22.05 24.20 5.28
C TRP A 96 -21.85 24.92 6.61
N ASP A 97 -21.06 26.01 6.61
CA ASP A 97 -20.74 26.84 7.77
C ASP A 97 -20.29 26.05 9.01
N ARG A 98 -19.52 24.97 8.80
CA ARG A 98 -19.06 24.11 9.90
C ARG A 98 -17.62 24.39 10.32
N PRO A 99 -17.31 24.31 11.62
CA PRO A 99 -15.96 24.56 12.11
C PRO A 99 -14.92 23.59 11.53
N TRP A 100 -15.34 22.37 11.15
CA TRP A 100 -14.45 21.39 10.54
C TRP A 100 -14.02 21.74 9.11
N GLN A 101 -14.70 22.66 8.43
CA GLN A 101 -14.35 23.11 7.07
C GLN A 101 -13.21 24.12 7.06
N ARG A 102 -12.89 24.71 8.21
CA ARG A 102 -11.86 25.74 8.34
C ARG A 102 -10.49 25.15 8.07
N TRP A 103 -9.65 25.90 7.34
CA TRP A 103 -8.25 25.56 7.18
C TRP A 103 -7.57 25.39 8.56
N PRO A 104 -6.73 24.36 8.79
CA PRO A 104 -6.32 23.28 7.87
C PRO A 104 -7.07 21.94 8.09
N LEU A 105 -8.17 21.93 8.84
CA LEU A 105 -8.83 20.69 9.32
C LEU A 105 -9.20 19.71 8.19
N PRO A 106 -9.83 20.12 7.07
CA PRO A 106 -10.20 19.20 6.00
C PRO A 106 -8.98 18.51 5.38
N ILE A 107 -7.90 19.27 5.14
CA ILE A 107 -6.64 18.77 4.55
C ILE A 107 -5.98 17.75 5.48
N VAL A 108 -5.91 18.06 6.78
CA VAL A 108 -5.37 17.16 7.79
C VAL A 108 -6.20 15.88 7.90
N GLY A 109 -7.53 16.00 7.96
CA GLY A 109 -8.45 14.86 7.98
C GLY A 109 -8.34 13.98 6.73
N GLY A 110 -8.27 14.61 5.55
CA GLY A 110 -8.04 13.91 4.28
C GLY A 110 -6.70 13.18 4.25
N ALA A 111 -5.64 13.78 4.80
CA ALA A 111 -4.34 13.13 4.88
C ALA A 111 -4.37 11.87 5.75
N PHE A 112 -5.01 11.92 6.92
CA PHE A 112 -5.19 10.74 7.79
C PHE A 112 -6.06 9.67 7.12
N LEU A 113 -7.13 10.07 6.43
CA LEU A 113 -7.98 9.13 5.69
C LEU A 113 -7.23 8.44 4.56
N GLY A 114 -6.44 9.20 3.79
CA GLY A 114 -5.58 8.65 2.73
C GLY A 114 -4.52 7.69 3.28
N ASN A 115 -3.95 8.02 4.44
CA ASN A 115 -3.01 7.15 5.15
C ASN A 115 -3.66 5.83 5.59
N LEU A 116 -4.90 5.89 6.11
CA LEU A 116 -5.68 4.70 6.46
C LEU A 116 -5.98 3.84 5.22
N ILE A 117 -6.41 4.46 4.12
CA ILE A 117 -6.67 3.76 2.85
C ILE A 117 -5.38 3.09 2.34
N SER A 118 -4.24 3.77 2.44
CA SER A 118 -2.93 3.19 2.08
C SER A 118 -2.60 1.96 2.91
N LEU A 119 -2.77 2.04 4.24
CA LEU A 119 -2.52 0.91 5.14
C LEU A 119 -3.33 -0.32 4.71
N LEU A 120 -4.62 -0.14 4.42
CA LEU A 120 -5.49 -1.22 3.95
C LEU A 120 -5.02 -1.74 2.58
N PHE A 121 -4.70 -0.85 1.64
CA PHE A 121 -4.22 -1.22 0.31
C PHE A 121 -2.94 -2.06 0.37
N VAL A 122 -1.95 -1.60 1.14
CA VAL A 122 -0.66 -2.28 1.30
C VAL A 122 -0.84 -3.60 2.05
N LEU A 123 -1.65 -3.63 3.12
CA LEU A 123 -1.94 -4.85 3.86
C LEU A 123 -2.54 -5.92 2.93
N ILE A 124 -3.56 -5.56 2.15
CA ILE A 124 -4.22 -6.49 1.25
C ILE A 124 -3.26 -6.97 0.16
N ARG A 125 -2.55 -6.03 -0.51
CA ARG A 125 -1.74 -6.34 -1.69
C ARG A 125 -0.39 -7.00 -1.37
N CYS A 126 0.25 -6.64 -0.26
CA CYS A 126 1.58 -7.10 0.09
C CYS A 126 1.57 -8.26 1.10
N PHE A 127 0.50 -8.43 1.88
CA PHE A 127 0.43 -9.49 2.89
C PHE A 127 -0.70 -10.48 2.61
N ILE A 128 -1.97 -10.03 2.58
CA ILE A 128 -3.12 -10.96 2.51
C ILE A 128 -3.10 -11.79 1.23
N ILE A 129 -2.94 -11.15 0.06
CA ILE A 129 -2.98 -11.86 -1.21
C ILE A 129 -1.80 -12.83 -1.38
N PRO A 130 -0.53 -12.44 -1.10
CA PRO A 130 0.59 -13.37 -1.16
C PRO A 130 0.46 -14.54 -0.18
N VAL A 131 0.01 -14.29 1.06
CA VAL A 131 -0.21 -15.34 2.06
C VAL A 131 -1.30 -16.30 1.61
N ALA A 132 -2.46 -15.79 1.20
CA ALA A 132 -3.54 -16.63 0.70
C ALA A 132 -3.09 -17.47 -0.51
N ARG A 133 -2.29 -16.90 -1.43
CA ARG A 133 -1.72 -17.65 -2.55
C ARG A 133 -0.79 -18.78 -2.09
N ALA A 134 0.06 -18.53 -1.10
CA ALA A 134 0.96 -19.55 -0.57
C ALA A 134 0.19 -20.73 0.05
N ASP A 135 -0.85 -20.44 0.84
CA ASP A 135 -1.70 -21.47 1.46
C ASP A 135 -2.44 -22.30 0.40
N PHE A 136 -2.98 -21.65 -0.64
CA PHE A 136 -3.62 -22.35 -1.74
C PHE A 136 -2.64 -23.24 -2.51
N GLU A 137 -1.43 -22.74 -2.81
CA GLU A 137 -0.38 -23.51 -3.49
C GLU A 137 0.07 -24.72 -2.67
N GLU A 138 0.20 -24.59 -1.35
CA GLU A 138 0.52 -25.70 -0.45
C GLU A 138 -0.57 -26.79 -0.49
N SER A 139 -1.84 -26.39 -0.37
CA SER A 139 -2.97 -27.33 -0.42
C SER A 139 -3.06 -28.09 -1.76
N GLU A 140 -2.77 -27.43 -2.88
CA GLU A 140 -2.74 -28.05 -4.20
C GLU A 140 -1.54 -29.00 -4.34
N ASN A 141 -0.38 -28.61 -3.81
CA ASN A 141 0.81 -29.44 -3.84
C ASN A 141 0.63 -30.71 -2.99
N GLU A 142 -0.04 -30.62 -1.85
CA GLU A 142 -0.37 -31.76 -1.00
C GLU A 142 -1.32 -32.74 -1.72
N LYS A 143 -2.42 -32.25 -2.29
CA LYS A 143 -3.34 -33.08 -3.10
C LYS A 143 -2.62 -33.78 -4.25
N ARG A 144 -1.73 -33.07 -4.95
CA ARG A 144 -0.92 -33.65 -6.05
C ARG A 144 0.04 -34.73 -5.56
N ARG A 145 0.56 -34.63 -4.33
CA ARG A 145 1.39 -35.68 -3.72
C ARG A 145 0.55 -36.91 -3.39
N MET A 146 -0.58 -36.75 -2.71
CA MET A 146 -1.49 -37.86 -2.38
C MET A 146 -1.97 -38.61 -3.63
N ILE A 147 -2.35 -37.90 -4.70
CA ILE A 147 -2.76 -38.55 -5.96
C ILE A 147 -1.61 -39.37 -6.56
N ARG A 148 -0.38 -38.86 -6.52
CA ARG A 148 0.79 -39.61 -7.02
C ARG A 148 1.07 -40.86 -6.18
N GLU A 149 0.91 -40.77 -4.86
CA GLU A 149 1.07 -41.90 -3.95
C GLU A 149 0.01 -42.98 -4.20
N LEU A 150 -1.26 -42.61 -4.28
CA LEU A 150 -2.36 -43.52 -4.62
C LEU A 150 -2.15 -44.21 -5.98
N GLN A 151 -1.71 -43.45 -7.00
CA GLN A 151 -1.39 -44.03 -8.31
C GLN A 151 -0.23 -45.03 -8.26
N ASN A 152 0.76 -44.79 -7.39
CA ASN A 152 1.88 -45.71 -7.20
C ASN A 152 1.44 -46.98 -6.45
N GLU A 153 0.61 -46.86 -5.42
CA GLU A 153 0.02 -47.99 -4.69
C GLU A 153 -0.89 -48.85 -5.58
N GLU A 154 -1.77 -48.22 -6.37
CA GLU A 154 -2.58 -48.93 -7.37
C GLU A 154 -1.70 -49.69 -8.37
N ARG A 155 -0.60 -49.08 -8.83
CA ARG A 155 0.31 -49.73 -9.78
C ARG A 155 0.98 -50.96 -9.16
N GLN A 156 1.28 -50.94 -7.87
CA GLN A 156 1.88 -52.08 -7.15
C GLN A 156 0.85 -53.19 -6.82
N THR A 157 -0.40 -52.84 -6.52
CA THR A 157 -1.45 -53.79 -6.11
C THR A 157 -2.14 -54.50 -7.30
N ARG A 158 -2.23 -53.85 -8.48
CA ARG A 158 -2.81 -54.43 -9.71
C ARG A 158 -2.24 -55.80 -10.15
N PRO A 159 -0.92 -56.06 -10.14
CA PRO A 159 -0.39 -57.37 -10.53
C PRO A 159 -0.69 -58.48 -9.50
N VAL A 160 -0.71 -58.15 -8.20
CA VAL A 160 -1.00 -59.10 -7.12
C VAL A 160 -2.44 -59.59 -7.18
N THR A 161 -3.39 -58.67 -7.32
CA THR A 161 -4.82 -59.00 -7.46
C THR A 161 -5.11 -59.83 -8.71
N ARG A 162 -4.47 -59.52 -9.85
CA ARG A 162 -4.59 -60.34 -11.07
C ARG A 162 -4.04 -61.76 -10.90
N SER A 163 -2.98 -61.95 -10.11
CA SER A 163 -2.43 -63.29 -9.87
C SER A 163 -3.29 -64.13 -8.93
N MET A 164 -3.98 -63.52 -7.97
CA MET A 164 -4.91 -64.21 -7.06
C MET A 164 -6.17 -64.65 -7.80
N ALA A 165 -6.80 -63.75 -8.56
CA ALA A 165 -8.00 -64.06 -9.34
C ALA A 165 -7.80 -65.19 -10.37
N LYS A 166 -6.56 -65.43 -10.85
CA LYS A 166 -6.23 -66.53 -11.77
C LYS A 166 -6.01 -67.87 -11.06
N LYS A 167 -5.79 -67.88 -9.74
CA LYS A 167 -5.65 -69.11 -8.94
C LYS A 167 -6.99 -69.66 -8.45
N ASP A 168 -8.01 -68.81 -8.37
CA ASP A 168 -9.35 -69.16 -7.90
C ASP A 168 -10.29 -69.70 -9.01
N LEU A 169 -9.75 -69.93 -10.22
CA LEU A 169 -10.44 -70.37 -11.44
C LEU A 169 -9.81 -71.67 -11.95
#